data_AF-A0A3D4UWC8-F1
#
_entry.id   AF-A0A3D4UWC8-F1
#
_cell.length_a   1.000
_cell.length_b   1.000
_cell.length_c   1.000
_cell.angle_alpha   90.00
_cell.angle_beta   90.00
_cell.angle_gamma   90.00
#
_symmetry.space_group_name_H-M   'P 1'
#
loop_
_entity.id
_entity.type
_entity.pdbx_description
1 polymer ?
#
loop_
_entity_poly.entity_id
_entity_poly.type
_entity_poly.pdbx_seq_one_letter_code
_entity_poly.pdbx_strand_id
1 'polypeptide(L)'
;MSDNSSGKENWKKGVEKLLKGDKAESLNRQSPEGFEIQALYDSEDVSKRNVDPGYPGEFPFTRGPYSSMYTQRPWTIRQYAGFSTAEESNKFYRQALKKGHKGLSVAFDLATHRGYDSDHPRVVGDVGKAGVAIDSVEDMKILFDGIPLDKMSVSMTMNGAVIPIMAAYIVAAEEQGVSPEQLSGTIQNDILKEFMVRNTYIYPPQESMRLVSDIIEYTSEKMPRFNSISISGYHMQEAGADSALELAFTLADGLEYVKTAVESGLDVDAFAPRLSFFFAIGMNFLMEVSKLRAARTLWAELMKKHFEPKNQKSLMLRTHCQTSGWSLTAQDPLNNVVRTTIEAMAAVLGGTQSLHTNSYDEAISLPTETSSRIARNTQTIIQEETDITHTVDPLGGSYAIESMTHDLKEKAKTIINEVMEMGGMAKAIEEGYPKRKIEEAAAIKQAGIDKGDITIVGVNKYVNEKEDPVDILDIDNTGVRDGQVDLIDEIKAKRDKVATKEALLAITEAARSGEGNILDLAVEATRKRATVGEISTALEQAWGRHTATNQTIKGVYESVYKSDKGYQEIKSKIDAFSEEEGRRPRILVVKMGQDGHDRGAKVVATAFADMG
;
A
#
# COMPACT_ATOMS: atom_id res chain seq x y z
N MET A 1 -6.49 -0.17 -44.89
CA MET A 1 -7.46 0.48 -43.99
C MET A 1 -8.83 0.26 -44.58
N SER A 2 -9.52 -0.80 -44.14
CA SER A 2 -10.93 -1.05 -44.48
C SER A 2 -11.81 0.00 -43.80
N ASP A 3 -12.94 0.33 -44.41
CA ASP A 3 -13.88 1.35 -43.97
C ASP A 3 -14.60 0.93 -42.66
N ASN A 4 -13.93 1.11 -41.52
CA ASN A 4 -14.43 0.79 -40.17
C ASN A 4 -15.69 1.58 -39.79
N SER A 5 -15.99 2.68 -40.50
CA SER A 5 -17.20 3.48 -40.28
C SER A 5 -18.48 2.65 -40.47
N SER A 6 -18.46 1.74 -41.45
CA SER A 6 -19.57 0.82 -41.72
C SER A 6 -19.78 -0.19 -40.59
N GLY A 7 -18.71 -0.61 -39.91
CA GLY A 7 -18.74 -1.58 -38.81
C GLY A 7 -19.34 -1.01 -37.52
N LYS A 8 -18.87 0.17 -37.08
CA LYS A 8 -19.37 0.83 -35.87
C LYS A 8 -20.85 1.20 -36.01
N GLU A 9 -21.25 1.70 -37.18
CA GLU A 9 -22.65 2.04 -37.48
C GLU A 9 -23.56 0.79 -37.48
N ASN A 10 -23.08 -0.32 -38.04
CA ASN A 10 -23.82 -1.59 -37.99
C ASN A 10 -23.96 -2.13 -36.57
N TRP A 11 -22.90 -2.01 -35.74
CA TRP A 11 -22.98 -2.37 -34.32
C TRP A 11 -24.00 -1.50 -33.58
N LYS A 12 -23.98 -0.17 -33.78
CA LYS A 12 -24.96 0.75 -33.18
C LYS A 12 -26.39 0.35 -33.50
N LYS A 13 -26.70 0.15 -34.79
CA LYS A 13 -28.03 -0.32 -35.23
C LYS A 13 -28.43 -1.65 -34.60
N GLY A 14 -27.48 -2.57 -34.45
CA GLY A 14 -27.70 -3.85 -33.79
C GLY A 14 -28.07 -3.70 -32.31
N VAL A 15 -27.33 -2.86 -31.58
CA VAL A 15 -27.59 -2.55 -30.17
C VAL A 15 -28.92 -1.83 -30.00
N GLU A 16 -29.18 -0.78 -30.76
CA GLU A 16 -30.43 0.00 -30.68
C GLU A 16 -31.66 -0.87 -30.95
N LYS A 17 -31.54 -1.86 -31.86
CA LYS A 17 -32.59 -2.86 -32.07
C LYS A 17 -32.82 -3.75 -30.84
N LEU A 18 -31.75 -4.18 -30.17
CA LEU A 18 -31.84 -4.99 -28.94
C LEU A 18 -32.42 -4.19 -27.76
N LEU A 19 -32.07 -2.89 -27.67
CA LEU A 19 -32.56 -1.98 -26.64
C LEU A 19 -33.91 -1.35 -26.96
N LYS A 20 -34.63 -1.87 -27.98
CA LYS A 20 -35.98 -1.40 -28.38
C LYS A 20 -36.05 0.11 -28.66
N GLY A 21 -34.99 0.68 -29.23
CA GLY A 21 -34.92 2.09 -29.64
C GLY A 21 -34.12 3.00 -28.71
N ASP A 22 -33.61 2.51 -27.57
CA ASP A 22 -32.65 3.28 -26.78
C ASP A 22 -31.30 3.35 -27.48
N LYS A 23 -30.60 4.48 -27.30
CA LYS A 23 -29.31 4.76 -27.93
C LYS A 23 -28.23 3.80 -27.45
N ALA A 24 -27.32 3.39 -28.33
CA ALA A 24 -26.20 2.51 -27.98
C ALA A 24 -25.30 3.08 -26.88
N GLU A 25 -25.17 4.42 -26.82
CA GLU A 25 -24.40 5.13 -25.79
C GLU A 25 -24.96 4.93 -24.37
N SER A 26 -26.23 4.50 -24.22
CA SER A 26 -26.80 4.17 -22.90
C SER A 26 -26.13 2.98 -22.21
N LEU A 27 -25.37 2.16 -22.97
CA LEU A 27 -24.58 1.05 -22.42
C LEU A 27 -23.21 1.49 -21.88
N ASN A 28 -22.78 2.71 -22.17
CA ASN A 28 -21.56 3.26 -21.61
C ASN A 28 -21.71 3.41 -20.09
N ARG A 29 -20.59 3.31 -19.38
CA ARG A 29 -20.56 3.39 -17.92
C ARG A 29 -19.66 4.53 -17.50
N GLN A 30 -20.15 5.36 -16.59
CA GLN A 30 -19.32 6.35 -15.93
C GLN A 30 -18.39 5.63 -14.94
N SER A 31 -17.07 5.80 -15.10
CA SER A 31 -16.10 5.26 -14.14
C SER A 31 -16.05 6.12 -12.86
N PRO A 32 -15.73 5.53 -11.70
CA PRO A 32 -15.42 6.29 -10.49
C PRO A 32 -14.31 7.31 -10.69
N GLU A 33 -13.33 7.01 -11.55
CA GLU A 33 -12.18 7.86 -11.90
C GLU A 33 -12.58 9.11 -12.70
N GLY A 34 -13.85 9.21 -13.13
CA GLY A 34 -14.39 10.42 -13.75
C GLY A 34 -14.27 10.46 -15.28
N PHE A 35 -14.09 9.32 -15.95
CA PHE A 35 -14.19 9.21 -17.41
C PHE A 35 -15.17 8.12 -17.84
N GLU A 36 -15.65 8.19 -19.09
CA GLU A 36 -16.61 7.24 -19.62
C GLU A 36 -15.91 5.98 -20.14
N ILE A 37 -16.39 4.81 -19.72
CA ILE A 37 -16.02 3.52 -20.28
C ILE A 37 -17.04 3.14 -21.35
N GLN A 38 -16.58 3.05 -22.60
CA GLN A 38 -17.43 2.73 -23.74
C GLN A 38 -17.81 1.25 -23.75
N ALA A 39 -19.02 0.94 -24.21
CA ALA A 39 -19.47 -0.44 -24.39
C ALA A 39 -18.71 -1.18 -25.52
N LEU A 40 -18.13 -0.44 -26.46
CA LEU A 40 -17.28 -0.96 -27.53
C LEU A 40 -16.20 0.07 -27.87
N TYR A 41 -14.94 -0.39 -27.89
CA TYR A 41 -13.80 0.38 -28.39
C TYR A 41 -13.36 -0.18 -29.74
N ASP A 42 -12.88 0.69 -30.64
CA ASP A 42 -12.30 0.31 -31.92
C ASP A 42 -10.97 1.03 -32.22
N SER A 43 -10.42 0.81 -33.41
CA SER A 43 -9.15 1.41 -33.83
C SER A 43 -9.16 2.95 -33.86
N GLU A 44 -10.33 3.59 -34.05
CA GLU A 44 -10.41 5.05 -34.03
C GLU A 44 -10.21 5.59 -32.62
N ASP A 45 -10.66 4.85 -31.59
CA ASP A 45 -10.53 5.28 -30.19
C ASP A 45 -9.05 5.35 -29.77
N VAL A 46 -8.23 4.41 -30.26
CA VAL A 46 -6.77 4.42 -30.09
C VAL A 46 -6.13 5.52 -30.94
N SER A 47 -6.55 5.67 -32.19
CA SER A 47 -5.98 6.67 -33.12
C SER A 47 -6.23 8.10 -32.65
N LYS A 48 -7.44 8.41 -32.15
CA LYS A 48 -7.83 9.73 -31.63
C LYS A 48 -7.00 10.15 -30.41
N ARG A 49 -6.52 9.17 -29.63
CA ARG A 49 -5.67 9.36 -28.44
C ARG A 49 -4.18 9.35 -28.77
N ASN A 50 -3.80 9.08 -30.02
CA ASN A 50 -2.41 8.95 -30.47
C ASN A 50 -1.59 8.01 -29.56
N VAL A 51 -2.15 6.85 -29.21
CA VAL A 51 -1.50 5.90 -28.30
C VAL A 51 -0.44 5.10 -29.04
N ASP A 52 0.80 5.19 -28.55
CA ASP A 52 1.90 4.29 -28.89
C ASP A 52 2.46 3.68 -27.60
N PRO A 53 2.22 2.39 -27.33
CA PRO A 53 2.71 1.75 -26.11
C PRO A 53 4.21 1.42 -26.17
N GLY A 54 4.87 1.55 -27.33
CA GLY A 54 6.28 1.21 -27.51
C GLY A 54 6.62 -0.27 -27.29
N TYR A 55 7.90 -0.57 -27.04
CA TYR A 55 8.40 -1.91 -26.77
C TYR A 55 8.69 -2.12 -25.27
N PRO A 56 8.54 -3.35 -24.74
CA PRO A 56 8.90 -3.65 -23.35
C PRO A 56 10.40 -3.48 -23.11
N GLY A 57 10.78 -2.95 -21.95
CA GLY A 57 12.17 -2.68 -21.59
C GLY A 57 12.76 -1.40 -22.21
N GLU A 58 11.97 -0.64 -22.95
CA GLU A 58 12.36 0.65 -23.54
C GLU A 58 11.44 1.77 -23.06
N PHE A 59 11.93 3.00 -23.01
CA PHE A 59 11.12 4.18 -22.69
C PHE A 59 9.90 4.27 -23.63
N PRO A 60 8.67 4.51 -23.13
CA PRO A 60 8.29 4.86 -21.76
C PRO A 60 7.83 3.67 -20.89
N PHE A 61 8.22 2.45 -21.23
CA PHE A 61 8.01 1.21 -20.46
C PHE A 61 6.55 0.80 -20.25
N THR A 62 5.61 1.31 -21.06
CA THR A 62 4.17 0.99 -20.97
C THR A 62 3.92 -0.52 -20.93
N ARG A 63 4.61 -1.27 -21.80
CA ARG A 63 4.49 -2.74 -21.93
C ARG A 63 5.32 -3.55 -20.91
N GLY A 64 6.04 -2.88 -20.02
CA GLY A 64 6.82 -3.51 -18.95
C GLY A 64 8.26 -2.96 -18.85
N PRO A 65 8.87 -3.01 -17.65
CA PRO A 65 10.21 -2.48 -17.41
C PRO A 65 11.34 -3.36 -17.96
N TYR A 66 11.06 -4.61 -18.34
CA TYR A 66 12.05 -5.57 -18.85
C TYR A 66 11.61 -6.12 -20.20
N SER A 67 12.53 -6.33 -21.13
CA SER A 67 12.19 -6.77 -22.49
C SER A 67 11.56 -8.16 -22.55
N SER A 68 12.01 -9.11 -21.73
CA SER A 68 11.48 -10.48 -21.69
C SER A 68 10.28 -10.66 -20.75
N MET A 69 10.06 -9.73 -19.81
CA MET A 69 9.10 -9.87 -18.71
C MET A 69 9.08 -11.32 -18.17
N TYR A 70 7.91 -11.96 -18.16
CA TYR A 70 7.73 -13.29 -17.56
C TYR A 70 8.21 -14.45 -18.42
N THR A 71 8.47 -14.23 -19.71
CA THR A 71 8.86 -15.29 -20.65
C THR A 71 10.20 -15.93 -20.29
N GLN A 72 11.05 -15.21 -19.55
CA GLN A 72 12.29 -15.74 -18.99
C GLN A 72 12.14 -16.10 -17.51
N ARG A 73 11.50 -15.24 -16.71
CA ARG A 73 11.35 -15.41 -15.28
C ARG A 73 10.05 -14.77 -14.81
N PRO A 74 9.12 -15.52 -14.18
CA PRO A 74 7.87 -14.95 -13.69
C PRO A 74 8.12 -13.98 -12.53
N TRP A 75 7.07 -13.25 -12.13
CA TRP A 75 7.11 -12.39 -10.96
C TRP A 75 7.48 -13.19 -9.69
N THR A 76 7.97 -12.47 -8.67
CA THR A 76 8.29 -13.10 -7.39
C THR A 76 7.01 -13.28 -6.57
N ILE A 77 6.69 -14.52 -6.20
CA ILE A 77 5.65 -14.80 -5.20
C ILE A 77 6.18 -14.31 -3.85
N ARG A 78 5.58 -13.24 -3.31
CA ARG A 78 5.98 -12.60 -2.06
C ARG A 78 4.77 -12.46 -1.15
N GLN A 79 4.49 -13.53 -0.41
CA GLN A 79 3.46 -13.49 0.64
C GLN A 79 3.96 -12.66 1.83
N TYR A 80 3.08 -11.80 2.32
CA TYR A 80 3.24 -11.05 3.56
C TYR A 80 2.92 -12.01 4.70
N ALA A 81 3.85 -12.15 5.64
CA ALA A 81 3.72 -13.10 6.74
C ALA A 81 4.47 -12.58 7.98
N GLY A 82 4.18 -13.20 9.11
CA GLY A 82 4.70 -12.81 10.41
C GLY A 82 3.56 -12.41 11.33
N PHE A 83 3.48 -13.08 12.47
CA PHE A 83 2.46 -12.86 13.49
C PHE A 83 3.00 -13.32 14.84
N SER A 84 2.49 -12.75 15.92
CA SER A 84 2.82 -13.15 17.29
C SER A 84 4.32 -12.95 17.60
N THR A 85 5.07 -14.02 17.84
CA THR A 85 6.48 -13.98 18.25
C THR A 85 7.47 -14.07 17.08
N ALA A 86 8.72 -13.70 17.34
CA ALA A 86 9.81 -13.88 16.38
C ALA A 86 10.09 -15.36 16.07
N GLU A 87 9.97 -16.25 17.06
CA GLU A 87 10.14 -17.70 16.93
C GLU A 87 9.09 -18.33 16.02
N GLU A 88 7.81 -17.98 16.22
CA GLU A 88 6.72 -18.50 15.40
C GLU A 88 6.82 -18.00 13.97
N SER A 89 7.13 -16.71 13.81
CA SER A 89 7.38 -16.09 12.50
C SER A 89 8.57 -16.75 11.79
N ASN A 90 9.69 -16.97 12.49
CA ASN A 90 10.86 -17.67 11.95
C ASN A 90 10.50 -19.10 11.49
N LYS A 91 9.80 -19.87 12.34
CA LYS A 91 9.35 -21.23 12.00
C LYS A 91 8.48 -21.21 10.75
N PHE A 92 7.55 -20.27 10.65
CA PHE A 92 6.72 -20.08 9.47
C PHE A 92 7.57 -19.76 8.22
N TYR A 93 8.51 -18.83 8.30
CA TYR A 93 9.42 -18.49 7.19
C TYR A 93 10.24 -19.69 6.73
N ARG A 94 10.83 -20.45 7.65
CA ARG A 94 11.62 -21.64 7.32
C ARG A 94 10.77 -22.71 6.63
N GLN A 95 9.52 -22.89 7.03
CA GLN A 95 8.59 -23.79 6.36
C GLN A 95 8.20 -23.29 4.97
N ALA A 96 7.94 -22.00 4.82
CA ALA A 96 7.61 -21.37 3.55
C ALA A 96 8.77 -21.49 2.54
N LEU A 97 10.01 -21.26 2.99
CA LEU A 97 11.22 -21.44 2.17
C LEU A 97 11.39 -22.89 1.70
N LYS A 98 11.14 -23.89 2.58
CA LYS A 98 11.13 -25.32 2.19
C LYS A 98 10.06 -25.65 1.14
N LYS A 99 8.95 -24.90 1.14
CA LYS A 99 7.83 -25.03 0.19
C LYS A 99 8.03 -24.16 -1.08
N GLY A 100 9.21 -23.60 -1.31
CA GLY A 100 9.59 -22.93 -2.56
C GLY A 100 9.41 -21.41 -2.60
N HIS A 101 9.12 -20.76 -1.47
CA HIS A 101 9.11 -19.29 -1.40
C HIS A 101 10.51 -18.74 -1.71
N LYS A 102 10.58 -17.68 -2.52
CA LYS A 102 11.84 -17.09 -3.00
C LYS A 102 12.21 -15.75 -2.34
N GLY A 103 11.32 -15.21 -1.50
CA GLY A 103 11.54 -13.98 -0.75
C GLY A 103 10.70 -14.00 0.53
N LEU A 104 11.17 -13.27 1.53
CA LEU A 104 10.47 -13.08 2.81
C LEU A 104 9.84 -11.69 2.83
N SER A 105 8.73 -11.55 3.54
CA SER A 105 8.14 -10.25 3.80
C SER A 105 7.63 -10.21 5.23
N VAL A 106 8.14 -9.27 6.02
CA VAL A 106 7.91 -9.18 7.46
C VAL A 106 6.79 -8.18 7.75
N ALA A 107 5.80 -8.63 8.52
CA ALA A 107 4.78 -7.82 9.15
C ALA A 107 5.12 -7.53 10.62
N PHE A 108 5.12 -6.26 11.02
CA PHE A 108 5.40 -5.84 12.39
C PHE A 108 4.12 -5.47 13.12
N ASP A 109 4.11 -5.61 14.44
CA ASP A 109 2.97 -5.14 15.23
C ASP A 109 2.87 -3.60 15.27
N LEU A 110 1.77 -3.09 15.84
CA LEU A 110 1.52 -1.65 15.90
C LEU A 110 2.38 -0.93 16.94
N ALA A 111 2.91 -1.63 17.95
CA ALA A 111 3.81 -1.06 18.94
C ALA A 111 5.15 -0.72 18.28
N THR A 112 5.76 -1.70 17.63
CA THR A 112 6.98 -1.57 16.84
C THR A 112 6.81 -0.51 15.76
N HIS A 113 5.70 -0.54 14.99
CA HIS A 113 5.43 0.46 13.94
C HIS A 113 5.54 1.91 14.42
N ARG A 114 5.10 2.17 15.65
CA ARG A 114 5.04 3.51 16.24
C ARG A 114 6.16 3.81 17.24
N GLY A 115 7.20 2.98 17.24
CA GLY A 115 8.42 3.18 18.00
C GLY A 115 8.20 3.08 19.50
N TYR A 116 7.38 2.12 19.93
CA TYR A 116 7.22 1.74 21.32
C TYR A 116 7.81 0.35 21.56
N ASP A 117 8.40 0.16 22.73
CA ASP A 117 8.75 -1.17 23.23
C ASP A 117 7.50 -1.86 23.81
N SER A 118 7.51 -3.19 23.83
CA SER A 118 6.43 -4.04 24.35
C SER A 118 6.11 -3.82 25.84
N ASP A 119 7.05 -3.28 26.62
CA ASP A 119 6.86 -2.92 28.03
C ASP A 119 6.09 -1.58 28.22
N HIS A 120 5.83 -0.85 27.13
CA HIS A 120 5.24 0.47 27.21
C HIS A 120 3.72 0.43 27.53
N PRO A 121 3.23 1.21 28.51
CA PRO A 121 1.85 1.08 29.01
C PRO A 121 0.76 1.46 27.98
N ARG A 122 1.10 2.16 26.88
CA ARG A 122 0.13 2.55 25.83
C ARG A 122 -0.15 1.47 24.79
N VAL A 123 0.60 0.37 24.80
CA VAL A 123 0.56 -0.64 23.72
C VAL A 123 0.24 -2.06 24.21
N VAL A 124 -0.16 -2.22 25.47
CA VAL A 124 -0.42 -3.52 26.11
C VAL A 124 -1.31 -4.44 25.25
N GLY A 125 -2.38 -3.90 24.67
CA GLY A 125 -3.31 -4.66 23.83
C GLY A 125 -2.88 -4.86 22.37
N ASP A 126 -1.78 -4.23 21.95
CA ASP A 126 -1.34 -4.18 20.55
C ASP A 126 -0.14 -5.10 20.28
N VAL A 127 0.62 -5.49 21.31
CA VAL A 127 1.83 -6.34 21.21
C VAL A 127 1.53 -7.67 20.51
N GLY A 128 2.27 -7.97 19.44
CA GLY A 128 2.17 -9.24 18.70
C GLY A 128 0.85 -9.49 17.94
N LYS A 129 -0.11 -8.55 17.96
CA LYS A 129 -1.44 -8.76 17.36
C LYS A 129 -1.44 -8.60 15.84
N ALA A 130 -0.88 -7.51 15.34
CA ALA A 130 -0.91 -7.17 13.91
C ALA A 130 0.28 -7.74 13.12
N GLY A 131 1.29 -8.25 13.82
CA GLY A 131 2.55 -8.74 13.24
C GLY A 131 3.50 -9.17 14.34
N VAL A 132 4.77 -9.39 14.00
CA VAL A 132 5.81 -9.72 14.98
C VAL A 132 6.16 -8.51 15.84
N ALA A 133 6.32 -8.72 17.15
CA ALA A 133 6.87 -7.74 18.08
C ALA A 133 8.40 -7.70 17.98
N ILE A 134 8.98 -6.52 17.77
CA ILE A 134 10.43 -6.29 17.73
C ILE A 134 10.75 -5.10 18.63
N ASP A 135 11.56 -5.35 19.67
CA ASP A 135 11.99 -4.35 20.65
C ASP A 135 13.49 -4.06 20.54
N SER A 136 14.26 -4.98 19.95
CA SER A 136 15.71 -4.93 19.90
C SER A 136 16.30 -5.75 18.75
N VAL A 137 17.64 -5.72 18.63
CA VAL A 137 18.36 -6.61 17.71
C VAL A 137 18.22 -8.09 18.08
N GLU A 138 17.98 -8.43 19.35
CA GLU A 138 17.88 -9.84 19.76
C GLU A 138 16.62 -10.49 19.17
N ASP A 139 15.50 -9.76 19.11
CA ASP A 139 14.28 -10.22 18.44
C ASP A 139 14.52 -10.41 16.93
N MET A 140 15.24 -9.48 16.30
CA MET A 140 15.59 -9.56 14.88
C MET A 140 16.49 -10.76 14.57
N LYS A 141 17.40 -11.11 15.49
CA LYS A 141 18.26 -12.29 15.38
C LYS A 141 17.44 -13.58 15.48
N ILE A 142 16.49 -13.65 16.42
CA ILE A 142 15.56 -14.78 16.53
C ILE A 142 14.73 -14.91 15.24
N LEU A 143 14.18 -13.80 14.74
CA LEU A 143 13.36 -13.76 13.54
C LEU A 143 14.09 -14.36 12.33
N PHE A 144 15.39 -14.12 12.19
CA PHE A 144 16.21 -14.60 11.09
C PHE A 144 17.14 -15.77 11.44
N ASP A 145 16.94 -16.44 12.57
CA ASP A 145 17.77 -17.57 12.96
C ASP A 145 17.74 -18.69 11.91
N GLY A 146 18.94 -19.11 11.50
CA GLY A 146 19.17 -20.08 10.44
C GLY A 146 18.64 -19.70 9.05
N ILE A 147 18.30 -18.43 8.80
CA ILE A 147 17.90 -17.90 7.48
C ILE A 147 19.09 -17.13 6.89
N PRO A 148 19.68 -17.58 5.76
CA PRO A 148 20.88 -16.95 5.18
C PRO A 148 20.56 -15.61 4.51
N LEU A 149 20.80 -14.49 5.20
CA LEU A 149 20.46 -13.14 4.73
C LEU A 149 21.26 -12.69 3.49
N ASP A 150 22.40 -13.31 3.20
CA ASP A 150 23.19 -13.10 1.98
C ASP A 150 22.52 -13.67 0.70
N LYS A 151 21.55 -14.57 0.88
CA LYS A 151 20.86 -15.29 -0.20
C LYS A 151 19.37 -14.95 -0.31
N MET A 152 18.80 -14.36 0.73
CA MET A 152 17.36 -14.09 0.82
C MET A 152 17.05 -12.64 0.50
N SER A 153 15.98 -12.41 -0.26
CA SER A 153 15.41 -11.08 -0.43
C SER A 153 14.36 -10.81 0.64
N VAL A 154 14.67 -9.95 1.61
CA VAL A 154 13.78 -9.62 2.73
C VAL A 154 13.07 -8.28 2.46
N SER A 155 11.75 -8.30 2.45
CA SER A 155 10.92 -7.09 2.43
C SER A 155 10.43 -6.80 3.85
N MET A 156 10.49 -5.54 4.28
CA MET A 156 10.08 -5.09 5.60
C MET A 156 9.09 -3.93 5.43
N THR A 157 7.85 -4.14 5.86
CA THR A 157 6.82 -3.10 5.82
C THR A 157 6.91 -2.27 7.08
N MET A 158 7.80 -1.29 7.09
CA MET A 158 8.02 -0.38 8.23
C MET A 158 8.23 1.05 7.73
N ASN A 159 7.68 2.03 8.45
CA ASN A 159 7.72 3.45 8.08
C ASN A 159 7.99 4.35 9.30
N GLY A 160 7.12 4.34 10.32
CA GLY A 160 7.27 5.19 11.51
C GLY A 160 8.59 4.95 12.24
N ALA A 161 8.79 3.72 12.72
CA ALA A 161 10.03 3.28 13.36
C ALA A 161 11.06 2.71 12.37
N VAL A 162 11.16 3.28 11.16
CA VAL A 162 12.02 2.75 10.10
C VAL A 162 13.50 2.71 10.48
N ILE A 163 13.99 3.72 11.21
CA ILE A 163 15.39 3.83 11.63
C ILE A 163 15.83 2.67 12.54
N PRO A 164 15.21 2.43 13.72
CA PRO A 164 15.64 1.35 14.59
C PRO A 164 15.43 -0.03 13.96
N ILE A 165 14.40 -0.22 13.13
CA ILE A 165 14.14 -1.51 12.48
C ILE A 165 15.16 -1.81 11.39
N MET A 166 15.50 -0.82 10.56
CA MET A 166 16.55 -0.96 9.56
C MET A 166 17.91 -1.22 10.23
N ALA A 167 18.20 -0.51 11.33
CA ALA A 167 19.41 -0.74 12.12
C ALA A 167 19.45 -2.16 12.72
N ALA A 168 18.36 -2.64 13.31
CA ALA A 168 18.25 -4.02 13.82
C ALA A 168 18.46 -5.07 12.74
N TYR A 169 17.91 -4.86 11.54
CA TYR A 169 18.13 -5.75 10.41
C TYR A 169 19.61 -5.79 9.97
N ILE A 170 20.26 -4.64 9.86
CA ILE A 170 21.68 -4.53 9.50
C ILE A 170 22.54 -5.24 10.55
N VAL A 171 22.35 -4.96 11.85
CA VAL A 171 23.16 -5.57 12.90
C VAL A 171 22.92 -7.08 13.01
N ALA A 172 21.66 -7.53 12.86
CA ALA A 172 21.37 -8.97 12.85
C ALA A 172 22.09 -9.69 11.69
N ALA A 173 22.20 -9.07 10.52
CA ALA A 173 22.98 -9.58 9.40
C ALA A 173 24.49 -9.59 9.68
N GLU A 174 25.04 -8.52 10.25
CA GLU A 174 26.45 -8.44 10.63
C GLU A 174 26.83 -9.53 11.64
N GLU A 175 25.97 -9.79 12.63
CA GLU A 175 26.17 -10.87 13.61
C GLU A 175 26.03 -12.28 13.01
N GLN A 176 25.40 -12.42 11.82
CA GLN A 176 25.46 -13.64 11.00
C GLN A 176 26.72 -13.73 10.12
N GLY A 177 27.57 -12.70 10.10
CA GLY A 177 28.73 -12.59 9.22
C GLY A 177 28.39 -12.14 7.80
N VAL A 178 27.25 -11.50 7.59
CA VAL A 178 26.81 -10.94 6.30
C VAL A 178 27.03 -9.44 6.30
N SER A 179 27.78 -8.93 5.32
CA SER A 179 28.06 -7.50 5.20
C SER A 179 26.90 -6.74 4.51
N PRO A 180 26.71 -5.43 4.78
CA PRO A 180 25.60 -4.66 4.24
C PRO A 180 25.45 -4.72 2.71
N GLU A 181 26.56 -4.79 1.96
CA GLU A 181 26.56 -4.84 0.50
C GLU A 181 26.02 -6.15 -0.08
N GLN A 182 25.92 -7.20 0.73
CA GLN A 182 25.34 -8.48 0.35
C GLN A 182 23.82 -8.49 0.53
N LEU A 183 23.26 -7.62 1.38
CA LEU A 183 21.85 -7.60 1.71
C LEU A 183 20.99 -7.18 0.53
N SER A 184 19.99 -8.00 0.24
CA SER A 184 19.01 -7.77 -0.82
C SER A 184 17.63 -7.70 -0.19
N GLY A 185 16.82 -6.72 -0.57
CA GLY A 185 15.57 -6.51 0.13
C GLY A 185 14.88 -5.22 -0.20
N THR A 186 13.87 -4.88 0.60
CA THR A 186 13.11 -3.64 0.47
C THR A 186 12.63 -3.22 1.85
N ILE A 187 12.79 -1.94 2.18
CA ILE A 187 12.12 -1.31 3.32
C ILE A 187 11.01 -0.41 2.75
N GLN A 188 9.82 -0.39 3.36
CA GLN A 188 8.72 0.41 2.81
C GLN A 188 9.04 1.90 2.86
N ASN A 189 9.44 2.44 4.03
CA ASN A 189 10.03 3.77 4.20
C ASN A 189 9.28 4.91 3.47
N ASP A 190 7.96 4.80 3.39
CA ASP A 190 7.09 5.76 2.71
C ASP A 190 6.26 6.48 3.77
N ILE A 191 6.73 7.63 4.25
CA ILE A 191 6.06 8.36 5.32
C ILE A 191 4.90 9.25 4.83
N LEU A 192 4.93 9.76 3.60
CA LEU A 192 3.89 10.66 3.08
C LEU A 192 2.52 9.97 3.10
N LYS A 193 2.43 8.71 2.67
CA LYS A 193 1.19 7.92 2.77
C LYS A 193 0.77 7.58 4.19
N GLU A 194 1.67 7.63 5.18
CA GLU A 194 1.28 7.49 6.60
C GLU A 194 0.40 8.65 7.05
N PHE A 195 0.77 9.87 6.68
CA PHE A 195 -0.01 11.07 7.03
C PHE A 195 -1.34 11.13 6.27
N MET A 196 -1.40 10.56 5.05
CA MET A 196 -2.63 10.50 4.27
C MET A 196 -3.63 9.47 4.83
N VAL A 197 -3.19 8.22 5.01
CA VAL A 197 -4.13 7.08 5.17
C VAL A 197 -3.73 6.01 6.18
N ARG A 198 -2.43 5.76 6.41
CA ARG A 198 -2.00 4.58 7.17
C ARG A 198 -1.76 4.82 8.68
N ASN A 199 -1.57 6.08 9.07
CA ASN A 199 -1.58 6.53 10.47
C ASN A 199 -0.55 5.88 11.43
N THR A 200 0.57 5.33 10.92
CA THR A 200 1.67 4.79 11.74
C THR A 200 2.89 5.71 11.83
N TYR A 201 2.73 7.00 11.51
CA TYR A 201 3.77 8.02 11.70
C TYR A 201 4.13 8.21 13.19
N ILE A 202 5.35 8.72 13.40
CA ILE A 202 5.86 9.12 14.73
C ILE A 202 6.12 10.62 14.75
N TYR A 203 7.07 11.08 13.92
CA TYR A 203 7.55 12.46 13.90
C TYR A 203 6.75 13.33 12.92
N PRO A 204 6.86 14.66 12.96
CA PRO A 204 6.22 15.53 11.98
C PRO A 204 6.78 15.33 10.55
N PRO A 205 6.10 15.86 9.51
CA PRO A 205 6.42 15.55 8.12
C PRO A 205 7.85 15.90 7.70
N GLN A 206 8.36 17.08 8.07
CA GLN A 206 9.67 17.55 7.63
C GLN A 206 10.80 16.66 8.18
N GLU A 207 10.74 16.34 9.47
CA GLU A 207 11.73 15.51 10.14
C GLU A 207 11.66 14.06 9.66
N SER A 208 10.46 13.58 9.34
CA SER A 208 10.30 12.24 8.77
C SER A 208 10.86 12.15 7.34
N MET A 209 10.71 13.20 6.52
CA MET A 209 11.33 13.25 5.19
C MET A 209 12.86 13.26 5.26
N ARG A 210 13.44 13.89 6.29
CA ARG A 210 14.88 13.78 6.57
C ARG A 210 15.30 12.32 6.78
N LEU A 211 14.56 11.55 7.59
CA LEU A 211 14.88 10.13 7.82
C LEU A 211 14.87 9.31 6.52
N VAL A 212 13.92 9.59 5.63
CA VAL A 212 13.87 8.95 4.30
C VAL A 212 15.14 9.27 3.51
N SER A 213 15.57 10.53 3.50
CA SER A 213 16.79 10.98 2.83
C SER A 213 18.04 10.29 3.38
N ASP A 214 18.22 10.24 4.70
CA ASP A 214 19.34 9.57 5.36
C ASP A 214 19.41 8.08 5.00
N ILE A 215 18.26 7.40 4.90
CA ILE A 215 18.19 5.99 4.49
C ILE A 215 18.60 5.84 3.02
N ILE A 216 18.13 6.73 2.13
CA ILE A 216 18.50 6.70 0.71
C ILE A 216 20.01 6.90 0.55
N GLU A 217 20.59 7.89 1.24
CA GLU A 217 22.04 8.13 1.27
C GLU A 217 22.79 6.87 1.72
N TYR A 218 22.52 6.37 2.93
CA TYR A 218 23.19 5.21 3.52
C TYR A 218 23.13 3.98 2.59
N THR A 219 21.95 3.70 2.04
CA THR A 219 21.75 2.50 1.21
C THR A 219 22.39 2.64 -0.16
N SER A 220 22.45 3.85 -0.73
CA SER A 220 23.13 4.10 -2.00
C SER A 220 24.65 3.83 -1.90
N GLU A 221 25.24 4.10 -0.74
CA GLU A 221 26.66 3.90 -0.49
C GLU A 221 27.00 2.48 -0.02
N LYS A 222 26.24 1.95 0.95
CA LYS A 222 26.61 0.74 1.70
C LYS A 222 25.77 -0.49 1.34
N MET A 223 24.59 -0.32 0.75
CA MET A 223 23.65 -1.41 0.47
C MET A 223 23.12 -1.39 -0.98
N PRO A 224 23.99 -1.46 -2.01
CA PRO A 224 23.63 -1.21 -3.40
C PRO A 224 22.66 -2.24 -4.02
N ARG A 225 22.27 -3.29 -3.29
CA ARG A 225 21.29 -4.31 -3.70
C ARG A 225 19.93 -4.15 -3.02
N PHE A 226 19.82 -3.22 -2.07
CA PHE A 226 18.62 -3.00 -1.28
C PHE A 226 17.77 -1.89 -1.89
N ASN A 227 16.45 -2.08 -1.92
CA ASN A 227 15.51 -1.03 -2.34
C ASN A 227 15.18 -0.17 -1.11
N SER A 228 15.58 1.10 -1.16
CA SER A 228 15.54 2.03 -0.02
C SER A 228 14.15 2.54 0.33
N ILE A 229 13.19 2.37 -0.58
CA ILE A 229 11.80 2.79 -0.42
C ILE A 229 10.88 1.97 -1.34
N SER A 230 9.66 1.78 -0.87
CA SER A 230 8.54 1.24 -1.65
C SER A 230 7.39 2.27 -1.66
N ILE A 231 7.33 3.06 -2.72
CA ILE A 231 6.39 4.17 -2.90
C ILE A 231 4.98 3.60 -3.14
N SER A 232 4.07 3.80 -2.20
CA SER A 232 2.95 2.90 -1.94
C SER A 232 1.57 3.54 -2.15
N GLY A 233 0.91 3.15 -3.24
CA GLY A 233 -0.50 3.42 -3.50
C GLY A 233 -1.47 2.45 -2.83
N TYR A 234 -1.03 1.25 -2.44
CA TYR A 234 -1.89 0.20 -1.89
C TYR A 234 -2.84 0.72 -0.79
N HIS A 235 -2.27 1.35 0.23
CA HIS A 235 -3.00 1.86 1.39
C HIS A 235 -4.00 2.97 1.02
N MET A 236 -3.72 3.72 -0.06
CA MET A 236 -4.63 4.77 -0.54
C MET A 236 -5.89 4.14 -1.14
N GLN A 237 -5.76 3.10 -1.95
CA GLN A 237 -6.91 2.36 -2.48
C GLN A 237 -7.70 1.68 -1.35
N GLU A 238 -7.02 1.08 -0.38
CA GLU A 238 -7.66 0.46 0.79
C GLU A 238 -8.43 1.50 1.64
N ALA A 239 -7.95 2.74 1.72
CA ALA A 239 -8.64 3.85 2.36
C ALA A 239 -9.80 4.42 1.52
N GLY A 240 -9.87 4.10 0.23
CA GLY A 240 -11.00 4.42 -0.66
C GLY A 240 -10.65 5.19 -1.92
N ALA A 241 -9.37 5.44 -2.21
CA ALA A 241 -8.94 6.06 -3.45
C ALA A 241 -9.41 5.23 -4.66
N ASP A 242 -9.91 5.90 -5.70
CA ASP A 242 -10.07 5.29 -7.02
C ASP A 242 -8.70 5.10 -7.71
N SER A 243 -8.68 4.42 -8.86
CA SER A 243 -7.42 4.12 -9.55
C SER A 243 -6.67 5.37 -10.04
N ALA A 244 -7.35 6.49 -10.28
CA ALA A 244 -6.71 7.74 -10.71
C ALA A 244 -6.06 8.47 -9.53
N LEU A 245 -6.74 8.52 -8.40
CA LEU A 245 -6.21 9.08 -7.15
C LEU A 245 -5.00 8.28 -6.65
N GLU A 246 -5.12 6.94 -6.59
CA GLU A 246 -4.01 6.07 -6.21
C GLU A 246 -2.80 6.31 -7.12
N LEU A 247 -3.00 6.29 -8.43
CA LEU A 247 -1.93 6.51 -9.41
C LEU A 247 -1.27 7.88 -9.23
N ALA A 248 -2.07 8.94 -9.16
CA ALA A 248 -1.57 10.31 -9.08
C ALA A 248 -0.79 10.56 -7.79
N PHE A 249 -1.37 10.23 -6.64
CA PHE A 249 -0.76 10.52 -5.35
C PHE A 249 0.50 9.69 -5.12
N THR A 250 0.50 8.42 -5.53
CA THR A 250 1.71 7.57 -5.45
C THR A 250 2.87 8.13 -6.28
N LEU A 251 2.62 8.58 -7.51
CA LEU A 251 3.68 9.13 -8.34
C LEU A 251 4.14 10.50 -7.83
N ALA A 252 3.23 11.32 -7.32
CA ALA A 252 3.58 12.61 -6.70
C ALA A 252 4.39 12.45 -5.40
N ASP A 253 4.07 11.46 -4.55
CA ASP A 253 4.93 11.05 -3.42
C ASP A 253 6.34 10.70 -3.93
N GLY A 254 6.42 9.87 -4.98
CA GLY A 254 7.68 9.48 -5.61
C GLY A 254 8.51 10.68 -6.08
N LEU A 255 7.88 11.68 -6.67
CA LEU A 255 8.57 12.91 -7.08
C LEU A 255 9.09 13.72 -5.89
N GLU A 256 8.32 13.80 -4.80
CA GLU A 256 8.76 14.48 -3.58
C GLU A 256 9.96 13.77 -2.94
N TYR A 257 9.97 12.44 -2.92
CA TYR A 257 11.11 11.66 -2.43
C TYR A 257 12.37 11.85 -3.29
N VAL A 258 12.24 11.80 -4.62
CA VAL A 258 13.38 12.04 -5.53
C VAL A 258 13.90 13.46 -5.35
N LYS A 259 13.01 14.45 -5.30
CA LYS A 259 13.36 15.85 -5.05
C LYS A 259 14.12 16.01 -3.72
N THR A 260 13.61 15.42 -2.64
CA THR A 260 14.24 15.50 -1.31
C THR A 260 15.67 14.95 -1.32
N ALA A 261 15.88 13.78 -1.94
CA ALA A 261 17.20 13.17 -2.05
C ALA A 261 18.16 13.97 -2.95
N VAL A 262 17.67 14.57 -4.05
CA VAL A 262 18.50 15.43 -4.91
C VAL A 262 18.86 16.74 -4.21
N GLU A 263 17.92 17.35 -3.47
CA GLU A 263 18.16 18.55 -2.66
C GLU A 263 19.14 18.29 -1.51
N SER A 264 19.24 17.06 -1.02
CA SER A 264 20.28 16.63 -0.07
C SER A 264 21.65 16.35 -0.72
N GLY A 265 21.78 16.52 -2.03
CA GLY A 265 23.04 16.42 -2.77
C GLY A 265 23.30 15.07 -3.46
N LEU A 266 22.34 14.14 -3.47
CA LEU A 266 22.50 12.85 -4.14
C LEU A 266 22.28 12.97 -5.66
N ASP A 267 23.14 12.31 -6.44
CA ASP A 267 22.89 12.10 -7.87
C ASP A 267 21.66 11.19 -8.04
N VAL A 268 20.68 11.62 -8.85
CA VAL A 268 19.46 10.84 -9.14
C VAL A 268 19.78 9.42 -9.60
N ASP A 269 20.87 9.24 -10.37
CA ASP A 269 21.26 7.93 -10.88
C ASP A 269 21.91 7.03 -9.81
N ALA A 270 22.33 7.57 -8.68
CA ALA A 270 22.87 6.80 -7.56
C ALA A 270 21.79 6.02 -6.81
N PHE A 271 20.56 6.54 -6.74
CA PHE A 271 19.49 5.94 -5.93
C PHE A 271 18.21 5.59 -6.71
N ALA A 272 17.86 6.31 -7.79
CA ALA A 272 16.63 6.03 -8.56
C ALA A 272 16.54 4.56 -9.04
N PRO A 273 17.64 3.90 -9.47
CA PRO A 273 17.64 2.47 -9.78
C PRO A 273 17.33 1.54 -8.61
N ARG A 274 17.04 2.04 -7.41
CA ARG A 274 16.59 1.30 -6.22
C ARG A 274 15.23 1.74 -5.67
N LEU A 275 14.59 2.70 -6.30
CA LEU A 275 13.19 3.02 -6.01
C LEU A 275 12.29 1.88 -6.50
N SER A 276 11.32 1.52 -5.66
CA SER A 276 10.29 0.55 -5.98
C SER A 276 8.92 1.13 -5.65
N PHE A 277 7.87 0.54 -6.22
CA PHE A 277 6.49 0.96 -6.05
C PHE A 277 5.65 -0.16 -5.48
N PHE A 278 4.47 0.18 -4.95
CA PHE A 278 3.53 -0.78 -4.41
C PHE A 278 2.08 -0.35 -4.66
N PHE A 279 1.37 -1.08 -5.53
CA PHE A 279 -0.04 -0.82 -5.85
C PHE A 279 -0.98 -1.87 -5.27
N ALA A 280 -2.19 -1.44 -4.89
CA ALA A 280 -3.28 -2.38 -4.66
C ALA A 280 -3.89 -2.80 -6.00
N ILE A 281 -4.60 -3.93 -6.01
CA ILE A 281 -5.31 -4.42 -7.18
C ILE A 281 -6.69 -4.86 -6.74
N GLY A 282 -7.70 -4.06 -7.08
CA GLY A 282 -9.10 -4.35 -6.80
C GLY A 282 -9.84 -5.04 -7.94
N MET A 283 -11.16 -5.15 -7.79
CA MET A 283 -12.03 -5.93 -8.68
C MET A 283 -12.27 -5.32 -10.07
N ASN A 284 -11.88 -4.07 -10.33
CA ASN A 284 -12.02 -3.43 -11.65
C ASN A 284 -10.90 -3.90 -12.60
N PHE A 285 -10.95 -5.17 -13.00
CA PHE A 285 -9.89 -5.88 -13.73
C PHE A 285 -9.21 -5.08 -14.86
N LEU A 286 -9.98 -4.55 -15.83
CA LEU A 286 -9.41 -3.81 -16.96
C LEU A 286 -8.76 -2.49 -16.51
N MET A 287 -9.35 -1.82 -15.52
CA MET A 287 -8.83 -0.58 -14.96
C MET A 287 -7.48 -0.82 -14.28
N GLU A 288 -7.35 -1.90 -13.51
CA GLU A 288 -6.12 -2.23 -12.79
C GLU A 288 -4.97 -2.60 -13.73
N VAL A 289 -5.26 -3.36 -14.80
CA VAL A 289 -4.29 -3.58 -15.89
C VAL A 289 -3.86 -2.24 -16.48
N SER A 290 -4.83 -1.37 -16.81
CA SER A 290 -4.55 -0.06 -17.39
C SER A 290 -3.75 0.85 -16.45
N LYS A 291 -3.99 0.78 -15.13
CA LYS A 291 -3.28 1.52 -14.07
C LYS A 291 -1.80 1.18 -14.03
N LEU A 292 -1.44 -0.10 -14.00
CA LEU A 292 -0.04 -0.51 -13.96
C LEU A 292 0.74 -0.11 -15.23
N ARG A 293 0.08 -0.14 -16.40
CA ARG A 293 0.65 0.35 -17.66
C ARG A 293 0.85 1.86 -17.63
N ALA A 294 -0.19 2.62 -17.24
CA ALA A 294 -0.16 4.08 -17.14
C ALA A 294 0.89 4.57 -16.14
N ALA A 295 1.04 3.87 -15.00
CA ALA A 295 2.04 4.16 -13.98
C ALA A 295 3.46 4.20 -14.53
N ARG A 296 3.84 3.18 -15.32
CA ARG A 296 5.18 3.10 -15.91
C ARG A 296 5.43 4.26 -16.87
N THR A 297 4.48 4.51 -17.77
CA THR A 297 4.57 5.61 -18.74
C THR A 297 4.72 6.95 -18.03
N LEU A 298 3.83 7.23 -17.09
CA LEU A 298 3.77 8.52 -16.41
C LEU A 298 5.01 8.75 -15.53
N TRP A 299 5.46 7.74 -14.79
CA TRP A 299 6.70 7.81 -14.02
C TRP A 299 7.92 8.12 -14.89
N ALA A 300 8.08 7.40 -16.01
CA ALA A 300 9.20 7.60 -16.92
C ALA A 300 9.20 9.02 -17.53
N GLU A 301 8.03 9.51 -17.95
CA GLU A 301 7.85 10.87 -18.46
C GLU A 301 8.20 11.92 -17.39
N LEU A 302 7.72 11.76 -16.16
CA LEU A 302 7.95 12.69 -15.05
C LEU A 302 9.42 12.71 -14.61
N MET A 303 10.04 11.54 -14.41
CA MET A 303 11.46 11.44 -14.05
C MET A 303 12.35 12.10 -15.10
N LYS A 304 12.09 11.85 -16.38
CA LYS A 304 12.84 12.45 -17.48
C LYS A 304 12.69 13.97 -17.53
N LYS A 305 11.46 14.47 -17.32
CA LYS A 305 11.16 15.91 -17.37
C LYS A 305 11.77 16.67 -16.19
N HIS A 306 11.76 16.10 -14.99
CA HIS A 306 12.08 16.83 -13.76
C HIS A 306 13.52 16.62 -13.26
N PHE A 307 14.17 15.50 -13.60
CA PHE A 307 15.49 15.15 -13.04
C PHE A 307 16.54 14.75 -14.08
N GLU A 308 16.16 14.63 -15.36
CA GLU A 308 17.09 14.36 -16.49
C GLU A 308 18.13 13.24 -16.23
N PRO A 309 17.74 12.05 -15.71
CA PRO A 309 18.70 10.98 -15.40
C PRO A 309 19.42 10.48 -16.65
N LYS A 310 20.70 10.09 -16.49
CA LYS A 310 21.53 9.53 -17.57
C LYS A 310 21.36 8.02 -17.67
N ASN A 311 21.03 7.36 -16.56
CA ASN A 311 20.79 5.92 -16.53
C ASN A 311 19.32 5.61 -16.86
N GLN A 312 19.09 4.82 -17.92
CA GLN A 312 17.74 4.35 -18.29
C GLN A 312 17.02 3.60 -17.16
N LYS A 313 17.75 2.95 -16.25
CA LYS A 313 17.16 2.25 -15.10
C LYS A 313 16.49 3.20 -14.11
N SER A 314 16.91 4.46 -14.06
CA SER A 314 16.32 5.50 -13.20
C SER A 314 14.92 5.91 -13.65
N LEU A 315 14.55 5.61 -14.90
CA LEU A 315 13.23 5.86 -15.47
C LEU A 315 12.26 4.68 -15.26
N MET A 316 12.74 3.54 -14.77
CA MET A 316 11.93 2.33 -14.66
C MET A 316 11.09 2.36 -13.38
N LEU A 317 9.78 2.19 -13.53
CA LEU A 317 8.90 1.85 -12.43
C LEU A 317 8.86 0.32 -12.27
N ARG A 318 9.35 -0.17 -11.12
CA ARG A 318 9.27 -1.57 -10.71
C ARG A 318 8.36 -1.67 -9.50
N THR A 319 7.39 -2.57 -9.54
CA THR A 319 6.30 -2.56 -8.58
C THR A 319 6.04 -3.92 -7.96
N HIS A 320 5.68 -3.88 -6.68
CA HIS A 320 4.95 -4.91 -5.98
C HIS A 320 3.45 -4.66 -6.15
N CYS A 321 2.66 -5.72 -6.21
CA CYS A 321 1.21 -5.62 -6.11
C CYS A 321 0.71 -6.47 -4.96
N GLN A 322 -0.38 -6.02 -4.32
CA GLN A 322 -1.17 -6.81 -3.40
C GLN A 322 -2.63 -6.73 -3.84
N THR A 323 -3.32 -7.86 -3.81
CA THR A 323 -4.78 -7.89 -4.03
C THR A 323 -5.48 -7.06 -2.95
N SER A 324 -6.59 -6.39 -3.24
CA SER A 324 -7.25 -5.52 -2.26
C SER A 324 -7.75 -6.34 -1.07
N GLY A 325 -7.43 -5.91 0.16
CA GLY A 325 -7.98 -6.52 1.37
C GLY A 325 -9.43 -6.11 1.58
N TRP A 326 -9.73 -4.84 1.29
CA TRP A 326 -11.06 -4.25 1.39
C TRP A 326 -12.09 -4.89 0.44
N SER A 327 -11.66 -5.50 -0.68
CA SER A 327 -12.59 -6.19 -1.60
C SER A 327 -13.10 -7.52 -1.04
N LEU A 328 -12.45 -8.06 0.01
CA LEU A 328 -12.76 -9.36 0.60
C LEU A 328 -13.85 -9.23 1.65
N THR A 329 -14.74 -10.22 1.69
CA THR A 329 -15.96 -10.20 2.51
C THR A 329 -15.85 -11.16 3.68
N ALA A 330 -16.40 -10.76 4.84
CA ALA A 330 -16.53 -11.65 5.99
C ALA A 330 -17.65 -12.69 5.78
N GLN A 331 -18.68 -12.33 5.01
CA GLN A 331 -19.78 -13.20 4.58
C GLN A 331 -19.35 -14.00 3.35
N ASP A 332 -19.76 -15.27 3.29
CA ASP A 332 -19.43 -16.23 2.23
C ASP A 332 -17.97 -16.13 1.76
N PRO A 333 -17.00 -16.34 2.67
CA PRO A 333 -15.62 -15.97 2.44
C PRO A 333 -14.94 -16.82 1.37
N LEU A 334 -15.50 -17.96 0.96
CA LEU A 334 -14.96 -18.73 -0.17
C LEU A 334 -15.07 -17.98 -1.51
N ASN A 335 -16.01 -17.02 -1.64
CA ASN A 335 -16.04 -16.10 -2.78
C ASN A 335 -14.75 -15.29 -2.90
N ASN A 336 -14.03 -15.06 -1.79
CA ASN A 336 -12.75 -14.34 -1.79
C ASN A 336 -11.67 -15.08 -2.57
N VAL A 337 -11.71 -16.41 -2.66
CA VAL A 337 -10.78 -17.17 -3.53
C VAL A 337 -10.93 -16.73 -4.99
N VAL A 338 -12.16 -16.53 -5.46
CA VAL A 338 -12.45 -16.06 -6.82
C VAL A 338 -12.03 -14.59 -6.99
N ARG A 339 -12.35 -13.72 -6.02
CA ARG A 339 -11.96 -12.30 -6.04
C ARG A 339 -10.45 -12.14 -6.15
N THR A 340 -9.70 -12.76 -5.24
CA THR A 340 -8.24 -12.73 -5.22
C THR A 340 -7.63 -13.33 -6.48
N THR A 341 -8.25 -14.36 -7.08
CA THR A 341 -7.78 -14.91 -8.37
C THR A 341 -7.90 -13.88 -9.49
N ILE A 342 -9.03 -13.19 -9.59
CA ILE A 342 -9.26 -12.13 -10.60
C ILE A 342 -8.29 -10.96 -10.41
N GLU A 343 -8.10 -10.53 -9.17
CA GLU A 343 -7.16 -9.46 -8.81
C GLU A 343 -5.71 -9.88 -9.11
N ALA A 344 -5.31 -11.10 -8.78
CA ALA A 344 -3.99 -11.63 -9.12
C ALA A 344 -3.76 -11.64 -10.63
N MET A 345 -4.76 -12.06 -11.43
CA MET A 345 -4.68 -12.01 -12.88
C MET A 345 -4.50 -10.58 -13.41
N ALA A 346 -5.20 -9.59 -12.85
CA ALA A 346 -5.02 -8.18 -13.25
C ALA A 346 -3.60 -7.68 -12.93
N ALA A 347 -3.06 -8.03 -11.76
CA ALA A 347 -1.70 -7.68 -11.35
C ALA A 347 -0.64 -8.25 -12.33
N VAL A 348 -0.81 -9.52 -12.69
CA VAL A 348 0.10 -10.24 -13.61
C VAL A 348 -0.03 -9.68 -15.02
N LEU A 349 -1.24 -9.55 -15.55
CA LEU A 349 -1.45 -9.03 -16.91
C LEU A 349 -1.07 -7.54 -17.04
N GLY A 350 -1.08 -6.79 -15.94
CA GLY A 350 -0.53 -5.44 -15.86
C GLY A 350 1.00 -5.39 -15.73
N GLY A 351 1.69 -6.51 -15.52
CA GLY A 351 3.16 -6.62 -15.55
C GLY A 351 3.87 -6.30 -14.23
N THR A 352 3.33 -6.72 -13.07
CA THR A 352 3.97 -6.59 -11.74
C THR A 352 5.30 -7.36 -11.58
N GLN A 353 6.20 -6.92 -10.70
CA GLN A 353 7.49 -7.62 -10.46
C GLN A 353 7.41 -8.59 -9.27
N SER A 354 6.48 -8.37 -8.35
CA SER A 354 6.19 -9.30 -7.25
C SER A 354 4.74 -9.15 -6.79
N LEU A 355 4.16 -10.21 -6.25
CA LEU A 355 2.74 -10.24 -5.92
C LEU A 355 2.49 -10.89 -4.55
N HIS A 356 1.64 -10.23 -3.77
CA HIS A 356 0.94 -10.77 -2.62
C HIS A 356 -0.51 -11.09 -3.02
N THR A 357 -0.96 -12.29 -2.71
CA THR A 357 -2.38 -12.68 -2.78
C THR A 357 -2.92 -12.85 -1.37
N ASN A 358 -4.01 -12.16 -1.06
CA ASN A 358 -4.64 -12.24 0.27
C ASN A 358 -5.26 -13.62 0.47
N SER A 359 -5.50 -13.97 1.73
CA SER A 359 -6.17 -15.21 2.08
C SER A 359 -7.69 -15.00 2.16
N TYR A 360 -8.47 -16.06 1.98
CA TYR A 360 -9.93 -15.92 1.89
C TYR A 360 -10.59 -15.47 3.22
N ASP A 361 -9.85 -15.57 4.33
CA ASP A 361 -10.23 -15.21 5.70
C ASP A 361 -9.78 -13.80 6.12
N GLU A 362 -9.23 -13.00 5.20
CA GLU A 362 -8.66 -11.64 5.45
C GLU A 362 -9.61 -10.70 6.23
N ALA A 363 -10.90 -10.73 5.92
CA ALA A 363 -11.90 -9.85 6.54
C ALA A 363 -12.28 -10.27 7.97
N ILE A 364 -11.74 -11.39 8.47
CA ILE A 364 -12.10 -12.01 9.76
C ILE A 364 -10.89 -12.10 10.68
N SER A 365 -9.78 -12.67 10.20
CA SER A 365 -8.57 -12.89 11.00
C SER A 365 -7.31 -12.91 10.15
N LEU A 366 -6.16 -13.04 10.80
CA LEU A 366 -4.93 -13.39 10.10
C LEU A 366 -5.05 -14.78 9.44
N PRO A 367 -4.27 -15.04 8.37
CA PRO A 367 -4.36 -16.29 7.63
C PRO A 367 -4.03 -17.55 8.45
N THR A 368 -4.85 -18.58 8.29
CA THR A 368 -4.52 -19.96 8.70
C THR A 368 -3.50 -20.61 7.75
N GLU A 369 -2.97 -21.80 8.09
CA GLU A 369 -2.12 -22.56 7.15
C GLU A 369 -2.89 -22.92 5.86
N THR A 370 -4.17 -23.25 5.98
CA THR A 370 -5.01 -23.63 4.83
C THR A 370 -5.25 -22.44 3.91
N SER A 371 -5.66 -21.30 4.44
CA SER A 371 -5.96 -20.11 3.65
C SER A 371 -4.70 -19.52 3.02
N SER A 372 -3.59 -19.45 3.78
CA SER A 372 -2.26 -19.07 3.27
C SER A 372 -1.80 -19.94 2.11
N ARG A 373 -2.04 -21.26 2.19
CA ARG A 373 -1.68 -22.19 1.11
C ARG A 373 -2.50 -21.93 -0.15
N ILE A 374 -3.81 -21.67 -0.02
CA ILE A 374 -4.68 -21.35 -1.16
C ILE A 374 -4.24 -20.03 -1.81
N ALA A 375 -3.98 -19.00 -1.00
CA ALA A 375 -3.49 -17.72 -1.47
C ALA A 375 -2.21 -17.87 -2.30
N ARG A 376 -1.20 -18.58 -1.79
CA ARG A 376 0.03 -18.87 -2.54
C ARG A 376 -0.23 -19.68 -3.81
N ASN A 377 -0.99 -20.77 -3.70
CA ASN A 377 -1.25 -21.66 -4.83
C ASN A 377 -2.00 -20.96 -5.96
N THR A 378 -2.80 -19.92 -5.67
CA THR A 378 -3.41 -19.06 -6.70
C THR A 378 -2.34 -18.51 -7.64
N GLN A 379 -1.23 -17.98 -7.12
CA GLN A 379 -0.12 -17.49 -7.94
C GLN A 379 0.61 -18.64 -8.65
N THR A 380 0.87 -19.75 -7.96
CA THR A 380 1.56 -20.91 -8.55
C THR A 380 0.78 -21.50 -9.73
N ILE A 381 -0.54 -21.61 -9.62
CA ILE A 381 -1.42 -22.09 -10.71
C ILE A 381 -1.33 -21.13 -11.90
N ILE A 382 -1.38 -19.81 -11.68
CA ILE A 382 -1.21 -18.83 -12.77
C ILE A 382 0.18 -19.01 -13.42
N GLN A 383 1.24 -19.24 -12.65
CA GLN A 383 2.60 -19.40 -13.20
C GLN A 383 2.78 -20.69 -14.01
N GLU A 384 2.28 -21.81 -13.50
CA GLU A 384 2.67 -23.16 -13.95
C GLU A 384 1.61 -23.86 -14.82
N GLU A 385 0.33 -23.46 -14.72
CA GLU A 385 -0.77 -24.13 -15.43
C GLU A 385 -1.39 -23.27 -16.55
N THR A 386 -1.08 -21.98 -16.60
CA THR A 386 -1.60 -21.06 -17.64
C THR A 386 -0.53 -20.65 -18.64
N ASP A 387 -0.93 -20.13 -19.81
CA ASP A 387 -0.04 -19.58 -20.83
C ASP A 387 0.33 -18.10 -20.63
N ILE A 388 -0.14 -17.48 -19.54
CA ILE A 388 0.00 -16.04 -19.27
C ILE A 388 1.47 -15.59 -19.22
N THR A 389 2.38 -16.45 -18.75
CA THR A 389 3.81 -16.13 -18.64
C THR A 389 4.56 -16.23 -19.97
N HIS A 390 3.95 -16.80 -21.01
CA HIS A 390 4.61 -17.07 -22.30
C HIS A 390 4.51 -15.91 -23.31
N THR A 391 3.78 -14.84 -22.99
CA THR A 391 3.65 -13.66 -23.85
C THR A 391 3.88 -12.37 -23.06
N VAL A 392 4.67 -11.44 -23.61
CA VAL A 392 4.89 -10.13 -23.00
C VAL A 392 3.72 -9.19 -23.30
N ASP A 393 3.13 -8.59 -22.25
CA ASP A 393 1.99 -7.67 -22.33
C ASP A 393 0.90 -8.18 -23.28
N PRO A 394 0.28 -9.35 -22.97
CA PRO A 394 -0.64 -10.03 -23.88
C PRO A 394 -1.91 -9.24 -24.19
N LEU A 395 -2.23 -8.22 -23.37
CA LEU A 395 -3.35 -7.31 -23.59
C LEU A 395 -2.96 -6.06 -24.42
N GLY A 396 -1.68 -5.90 -24.76
CA GLY A 396 -1.19 -4.81 -25.60
C GLY A 396 -1.83 -4.85 -27.00
N GLY A 397 -2.30 -3.70 -27.47
CA GLY A 397 -3.06 -3.57 -28.72
C GLY A 397 -4.58 -3.73 -28.58
N SER A 398 -5.09 -4.16 -27.42
CA SER A 398 -6.54 -4.12 -27.14
C SER A 398 -7.04 -2.67 -27.15
N TYR A 399 -8.02 -2.36 -28.00
CA TYR A 399 -8.54 -0.99 -28.14
C TYR A 399 -9.05 -0.40 -26.81
N ALA A 400 -9.65 -1.23 -25.96
CA ALA A 400 -10.11 -0.84 -24.64
C ALA A 400 -8.95 -0.58 -23.69
N ILE A 401 -7.98 -1.50 -23.58
CA ILE A 401 -6.85 -1.35 -22.66
C ILE A 401 -5.98 -0.15 -23.02
N GLU A 402 -5.68 0.05 -24.32
CA GLU A 402 -4.90 1.20 -24.76
C GLU A 402 -5.62 2.53 -24.50
N SER A 403 -6.92 2.59 -24.77
CA SER A 403 -7.73 3.80 -24.52
C SER A 403 -7.86 4.09 -23.03
N MET A 404 -8.15 3.08 -22.21
CA MET A 404 -8.27 3.23 -20.75
C MET A 404 -6.93 3.56 -20.09
N THR A 405 -5.81 2.99 -20.57
CA THR A 405 -4.46 3.36 -20.11
C THR A 405 -4.18 4.84 -20.39
N HIS A 406 -4.55 5.34 -21.56
CA HIS A 406 -4.40 6.76 -21.89
C HIS A 406 -5.30 7.65 -21.01
N ASP A 407 -6.59 7.35 -20.93
CA ASP A 407 -7.56 8.17 -20.19
C ASP A 407 -7.21 8.25 -18.70
N LEU A 408 -6.79 7.13 -18.10
CA LEU A 408 -6.33 7.08 -16.73
C LEU A 408 -5.01 7.85 -16.53
N LYS A 409 -4.07 7.75 -17.48
CA LYS A 409 -2.81 8.53 -17.45
C LYS A 409 -3.09 10.03 -17.44
N GLU A 410 -3.94 10.51 -18.34
CA GLU A 410 -4.27 11.93 -18.43
C GLU A 410 -5.01 12.42 -17.18
N LYS A 411 -5.95 11.62 -16.65
CA LYS A 411 -6.63 11.95 -15.40
C LYS A 411 -5.66 12.06 -14.22
N ALA A 412 -4.76 11.09 -14.06
CA ALA A 412 -3.76 11.12 -13.00
C ALA A 412 -2.79 12.29 -13.17
N LYS A 413 -2.39 12.61 -14.40
CA LYS A 413 -1.52 13.75 -14.72
C LYS A 413 -2.16 15.08 -14.35
N THR A 414 -3.47 15.26 -14.54
CA THR A 414 -4.19 16.44 -14.04
C THR A 414 -4.06 16.58 -12.53
N ILE A 415 -4.31 15.50 -11.78
CA ILE A 415 -4.22 15.50 -10.32
C ILE A 415 -2.78 15.77 -9.85
N ILE A 416 -1.77 15.19 -10.52
CA ILE A 416 -0.36 15.46 -10.22
C ILE A 416 -0.04 16.94 -10.44
N ASN A 417 -0.50 17.55 -11.53
CA ASN A 417 -0.27 18.97 -11.78
C ASN A 417 -0.91 19.85 -10.68
N GLU A 418 -2.12 19.54 -10.23
CA GLU A 418 -2.76 20.23 -9.10
C GLU A 418 -1.89 20.15 -7.83
N VAL A 419 -1.34 18.96 -7.52
CA VAL A 419 -0.43 18.77 -6.38
C VAL A 419 0.86 19.59 -6.55
N MET A 420 1.42 19.62 -7.75
CA MET A 420 2.63 20.41 -8.04
C MET A 420 2.37 21.92 -7.93
N GLU A 421 1.18 22.39 -8.32
CA GLU A 421 0.75 23.79 -8.18
C GLU A 421 0.59 24.20 -6.69
N MET A 422 0.25 23.26 -5.81
CA MET A 422 0.24 23.45 -4.35
C MET A 422 1.65 23.49 -3.72
N GLY A 423 2.70 23.25 -4.52
CA GLY A 423 4.10 23.23 -4.04
C GLY A 423 4.64 21.83 -3.72
N GLY A 424 3.95 20.77 -4.17
CA GLY A 424 4.38 19.38 -3.99
C GLY A 424 3.52 18.62 -3.00
N MET A 425 3.79 17.32 -2.87
CA MET A 425 2.92 16.40 -2.14
C MET A 425 2.98 16.64 -0.62
N ALA A 426 4.15 16.98 -0.09
CA ALA A 426 4.29 17.35 1.33
C ALA A 426 3.36 18.51 1.71
N LYS A 427 3.29 19.56 0.86
CA LYS A 427 2.40 20.71 1.07
C LYS A 427 0.92 20.34 0.90
N ALA A 428 0.59 19.55 -0.12
CA ALA A 428 -0.78 19.08 -0.31
C ALA A 428 -1.30 18.26 0.89
N ILE A 429 -0.43 17.47 1.54
CA ILE A 429 -0.74 16.72 2.76
C ILE A 429 -0.99 17.66 3.95
N GLU A 430 -0.15 18.67 4.15
CA GLU A 430 -0.34 19.69 5.20
C GLU A 430 -1.71 20.40 5.06
N GLU A 431 -2.15 20.67 3.82
CA GLU A 431 -3.46 21.25 3.51
C GLU A 431 -4.63 20.24 3.62
N GLY A 432 -4.34 18.95 3.82
CA GLY A 432 -5.31 17.86 3.90
C GLY A 432 -5.98 17.51 2.56
N TYR A 433 -5.43 17.95 1.43
CA TYR A 433 -6.03 17.76 0.11
C TYR A 433 -6.16 16.28 -0.28
N PRO A 434 -5.10 15.44 -0.25
CA PRO A 434 -5.21 14.05 -0.65
C PRO A 434 -6.16 13.25 0.25
N LYS A 435 -6.05 13.40 1.57
CA LYS A 435 -6.90 12.69 2.54
C LYS A 435 -8.37 13.00 2.31
N ARG A 436 -8.73 14.28 2.09
CA ARG A 436 -10.10 14.69 1.78
C ARG A 436 -10.62 14.03 0.49
N LYS A 437 -9.83 14.00 -0.58
CA LYS A 437 -10.20 13.37 -1.86
C LYS A 437 -10.44 11.86 -1.71
N ILE A 438 -9.61 11.18 -0.93
CA ILE A 438 -9.74 9.75 -0.64
C ILE A 438 -11.00 9.48 0.19
N GLU A 439 -11.25 10.28 1.24
CA GLU A 439 -12.46 10.16 2.07
C GLU A 439 -13.73 10.44 1.25
N GLU A 440 -13.71 11.41 0.33
CA GLU A 440 -14.81 11.69 -0.59
C GLU A 440 -15.15 10.47 -1.46
N ALA A 441 -14.13 9.85 -2.08
CA ALA A 441 -14.29 8.65 -2.90
C ALA A 441 -14.80 7.46 -2.05
N ALA A 442 -14.29 7.29 -0.83
CA ALA A 442 -14.74 6.25 0.09
C ALA A 442 -16.22 6.38 0.46
N ALA A 443 -16.68 7.60 0.75
CA ALA A 443 -18.07 7.89 1.11
C ALA A 443 -19.03 7.65 -0.07
N ILE A 444 -18.65 8.08 -1.28
CA ILE A 444 -19.43 7.80 -2.50
C ILE A 444 -19.56 6.29 -2.72
N LYS A 445 -18.44 5.56 -2.61
CA LYS A 445 -18.42 4.11 -2.78
C LYS A 445 -19.29 3.40 -1.75
N GLN A 446 -19.19 3.79 -0.47
CA GLN A 446 -20.01 3.20 0.59
C GLN A 446 -21.50 3.46 0.34
N ALA A 447 -21.89 4.69 0.03
CA ALA A 447 -23.28 5.02 -0.25
C ALA A 447 -23.83 4.22 -1.44
N GLY A 448 -23.03 4.01 -2.50
CA GLY A 448 -23.39 3.16 -3.63
C GLY A 448 -23.58 1.68 -3.27
N ILE A 449 -22.79 1.16 -2.32
CA ILE A 449 -22.93 -0.21 -1.81
C ILE A 449 -24.20 -0.34 -0.96
N ASP A 450 -24.40 0.58 -0.02
CA ASP A 450 -25.53 0.56 0.92
C ASP A 450 -26.87 0.72 0.19
N LYS A 451 -26.88 1.54 -0.88
CA LYS A 451 -28.04 1.72 -1.77
C LYS A 451 -28.28 0.53 -2.72
N GLY A 452 -27.26 -0.30 -2.94
CA GLY A 452 -27.32 -1.45 -3.85
C GLY A 452 -26.99 -1.14 -5.32
N ASP A 453 -26.57 0.09 -5.64
CA ASP A 453 -26.08 0.49 -6.96
C ASP A 453 -24.76 -0.25 -7.30
N ILE A 454 -23.95 -0.52 -6.27
CA ILE A 454 -22.74 -1.35 -6.34
C ILE A 454 -23.03 -2.69 -5.67
N THR A 455 -23.02 -3.77 -6.44
CA THR A 455 -23.26 -5.12 -5.91
C THR A 455 -22.01 -5.73 -5.27
N ILE A 456 -22.16 -6.26 -4.06
CA ILE A 456 -21.20 -7.14 -3.41
C ILE A 456 -21.92 -8.47 -3.11
N VAL A 457 -21.56 -9.51 -3.88
CA VAL A 457 -22.13 -10.86 -3.76
C VAL A 457 -21.89 -11.42 -2.36
N GLY A 458 -22.95 -11.96 -1.74
CA GLY A 458 -22.93 -12.48 -0.37
C GLY A 458 -23.17 -11.42 0.72
N VAL A 459 -23.11 -10.12 0.37
CA VAL A 459 -23.24 -9.03 1.35
C VAL A 459 -24.54 -8.24 1.17
N ASN A 460 -24.71 -7.56 0.03
CA ASN A 460 -25.94 -6.78 -0.25
C ASN A 460 -26.84 -7.45 -1.29
N LYS A 461 -26.36 -8.50 -1.96
CA LYS A 461 -27.11 -9.29 -2.94
C LYS A 461 -26.64 -10.73 -2.93
N TYR A 462 -27.59 -11.66 -3.12
CA TYR A 462 -27.35 -13.11 -3.02
C TYR A 462 -26.78 -13.52 -1.65
N VAL A 463 -27.37 -12.98 -0.59
CA VAL A 463 -26.95 -13.25 0.80
C VAL A 463 -27.37 -14.66 1.20
N ASN A 464 -26.47 -15.39 1.84
CA ASN A 464 -26.77 -16.73 2.35
C ASN A 464 -27.71 -16.63 3.57
N GLU A 465 -28.62 -17.60 3.73
CA GLU A 465 -29.49 -17.65 4.92
C GLU A 465 -28.70 -17.96 6.20
N LYS A 466 -27.58 -18.67 6.06
CA LYS A 466 -26.67 -19.06 7.15
C LYS A 466 -25.23 -19.03 6.65
N GLU A 467 -24.33 -18.55 7.50
CA GLU A 467 -22.89 -18.57 7.26
C GLU A 467 -22.26 -19.80 7.94
N ASP A 468 -21.34 -20.46 7.24
CA ASP A 468 -20.55 -21.55 7.82
C ASP A 468 -19.44 -20.97 8.73
N PRO A 469 -19.08 -21.66 9.84
CA PRO A 469 -17.97 -21.25 10.68
C PRO A 469 -16.64 -21.27 9.90
N VAL A 470 -15.79 -20.27 10.16
CA VAL A 470 -14.43 -20.19 9.61
C VAL A 470 -13.43 -20.41 10.75
N ASP A 471 -12.41 -21.21 10.49
CA ASP A 471 -11.29 -21.36 11.44
C ASP A 471 -10.50 -20.04 11.52
N ILE A 472 -10.34 -19.52 12.73
CA ILE A 472 -9.61 -18.26 12.98
C ILE A 472 -8.30 -18.53 13.71
N LEU A 473 -7.27 -17.74 13.38
CA LEU A 473 -6.03 -17.72 14.12
C LEU A 473 -6.16 -16.76 15.31
N ASP A 474 -6.18 -17.31 16.53
CA ASP A 474 -6.17 -16.52 17.76
C ASP A 474 -4.73 -16.38 18.30
N ILE A 475 -4.38 -15.18 18.74
CA ILE A 475 -3.04 -14.84 19.25
C ILE A 475 -3.16 -14.52 20.74
N ASP A 476 -2.44 -15.30 21.56
CA ASP A 476 -2.24 -15.02 22.98
C ASP A 476 -1.29 -13.83 23.18
N ASN A 477 -1.81 -12.62 23.06
CA ASN A 477 -1.05 -11.39 23.27
C ASN A 477 -0.47 -11.30 24.68
N THR A 478 -1.08 -11.92 25.71
CA THR A 478 -0.55 -11.85 27.07
C THR A 478 0.76 -12.61 27.14
N GLY A 479 0.78 -13.85 26.64
CA GLY A 479 1.99 -14.66 26.54
C GLY A 479 3.09 -14.00 25.70
N VAL A 480 2.73 -13.41 24.55
CA VAL A 480 3.69 -12.67 23.70
C VAL A 480 4.29 -11.48 24.45
N ARG A 481 3.46 -10.65 25.08
CA ARG A 481 3.92 -9.45 25.79
C ARG A 481 4.82 -9.81 26.96
N ASP A 482 4.44 -10.78 27.78
CA ASP A 482 5.22 -11.17 28.94
C ASP A 482 6.60 -11.71 28.51
N GLY A 483 6.66 -12.50 27.42
CA GLY A 483 7.93 -12.94 26.83
C GLY A 483 8.81 -11.79 26.32
N GLN A 484 8.23 -10.80 25.64
CA GLN A 484 8.98 -9.61 25.19
C GLN A 484 9.51 -8.78 26.35
N VAL A 485 8.72 -8.61 27.42
CA VAL A 485 9.15 -7.88 28.63
C VAL A 485 10.34 -8.58 29.28
N ASP A 486 10.32 -9.92 29.39
CA ASP A 486 11.42 -10.70 29.93
C ASP A 486 12.71 -10.51 29.10
N LEU A 487 12.61 -10.51 27.76
CA LEU A 487 13.74 -10.25 26.85
C LEU A 487 14.30 -8.83 27.02
N ILE A 488 13.43 -7.82 27.11
CA ILE A 488 13.82 -6.43 27.35
C ILE A 488 14.60 -6.30 28.67
N ASP A 489 14.09 -6.91 29.74
CA ASP A 489 14.72 -6.88 31.06
C ASP A 489 16.09 -7.56 31.05
N GLU A 490 16.22 -8.71 30.37
CA GLU A 490 17.49 -9.41 30.18
C GLU A 490 18.52 -8.53 29.44
N ILE A 491 18.10 -7.90 28.34
CA ILE A 491 18.96 -7.03 27.53
C ILE A 491 19.42 -5.81 28.34
N LYS A 492 18.49 -5.12 29.01
CA LYS A 492 18.77 -3.94 29.84
C LYS A 492 19.66 -4.27 31.03
N ALA A 493 19.59 -5.50 31.56
CA ALA A 493 20.46 -5.97 32.64
C ALA A 493 21.90 -6.25 32.20
N LYS A 494 22.10 -6.79 30.98
CA LYS A 494 23.41 -7.25 30.48
C LYS A 494 24.20 -6.21 29.69
N ARG A 495 23.54 -5.26 29.03
CA ARG A 495 24.21 -4.29 28.14
C ARG A 495 25.09 -3.29 28.89
N ASP A 496 26.02 -2.67 28.16
CA ASP A 496 26.77 -1.51 28.64
C ASP A 496 25.87 -0.26 28.64
N LYS A 497 25.41 0.12 29.84
CA LYS A 497 24.48 1.24 30.04
C LYS A 497 25.09 2.59 29.65
N VAL A 498 26.40 2.78 29.83
CA VAL A 498 27.07 4.05 29.54
C VAL A 498 27.19 4.20 28.03
N ALA A 499 27.74 3.19 27.36
CA ALA A 499 27.90 3.20 25.90
C ALA A 499 26.53 3.33 25.17
N THR A 500 25.50 2.66 25.67
CA THR A 500 24.14 2.79 25.11
C THR A 500 23.61 4.22 25.24
N LYS A 501 23.77 4.83 26.41
CA LYS A 501 23.32 6.21 26.65
C LYS A 501 24.06 7.21 25.77
N GLU A 502 25.37 7.05 25.60
CA GLU A 502 26.17 7.91 24.74
C GLU A 502 25.73 7.80 23.27
N ALA A 503 25.44 6.59 22.78
CA ALA A 503 24.95 6.38 21.42
C ALA A 503 23.57 7.04 21.19
N LEU A 504 22.64 6.91 22.17
CA LEU A 504 21.33 7.58 22.11
C LEU A 504 21.43 9.11 22.14
N LEU A 505 22.38 9.65 22.92
CA LEU A 505 22.65 11.09 22.95
C LEU A 505 23.20 11.58 21.60
N ALA A 506 24.06 10.81 20.94
CA ALA A 506 24.56 11.15 19.61
C ALA A 506 23.43 11.24 18.58
N ILE A 507 22.46 10.32 18.62
CA ILE A 507 21.25 10.37 17.76
C ILE A 507 20.45 11.65 18.04
N THR A 508 20.24 11.99 19.32
CA THR A 508 19.50 13.19 19.72
C THR A 508 20.20 14.46 19.23
N GLU A 509 21.52 14.51 19.32
CA GLU A 509 22.31 15.67 18.87
C GLU A 509 22.29 15.81 17.35
N ALA A 510 22.50 14.72 16.60
CA ALA A 510 22.39 14.72 15.14
C ALA A 510 21.00 15.16 14.66
N ALA A 511 19.94 14.72 15.35
CA ALA A 511 18.57 15.14 15.08
C ALA A 511 18.38 16.66 15.26
N ARG A 512 19.02 17.28 16.26
CA ARG A 512 18.97 18.73 16.52
C ARG A 512 19.85 19.54 15.59
N SER A 513 21.09 19.10 15.37
CA SER A 513 22.09 19.86 14.62
C SER A 513 21.87 19.79 13.11
N GLY A 514 21.26 18.70 12.61
CA GLY A 514 21.20 18.43 11.18
C GLY A 514 22.43 17.70 10.64
N GLU A 515 23.43 17.43 11.49
CA GLU A 515 24.71 16.86 11.06
C GLU A 515 24.79 15.36 11.31
N GLY A 516 25.38 14.64 10.35
CA GLY A 516 25.53 13.19 10.40
C GLY A 516 24.28 12.43 9.92
N ASN A 517 24.50 11.18 9.55
CA ASN A 517 23.45 10.28 9.08
C ASN A 517 22.82 9.53 10.27
N ILE A 518 21.50 9.64 10.42
CA ILE A 518 20.78 9.08 11.57
C ILE A 518 20.76 7.55 11.54
N LEU A 519 20.70 6.92 10.36
CA LEU A 519 20.75 5.46 10.26
C LEU A 519 22.10 4.92 10.71
N ASP A 520 23.21 5.57 10.34
CA ASP A 520 24.55 5.22 10.83
C ASP A 520 24.62 5.19 12.37
N LEU A 521 24.13 6.25 13.01
CA LEU A 521 24.13 6.36 14.47
C LEU A 521 23.19 5.33 15.12
N ALA A 522 22.06 5.04 14.49
CA ALA A 522 21.12 4.03 14.97
C ALA A 522 21.70 2.60 14.87
N VAL A 523 22.48 2.29 13.84
CA VAL A 523 23.21 1.02 13.72
C VAL A 523 24.18 0.88 14.90
N GLU A 524 24.94 1.92 15.23
CA GLU A 524 25.83 1.91 16.42
C GLU A 524 25.06 1.72 17.73
N ALA A 525 23.97 2.47 17.94
CA ALA A 525 23.13 2.33 19.14
C ALA A 525 22.56 0.90 19.26
N THR A 526 22.15 0.33 18.13
CA THR A 526 21.62 -1.03 18.06
C THR A 526 22.70 -2.08 18.40
N ARG A 527 23.95 -1.91 17.97
CA ARG A 527 25.07 -2.77 18.40
C ARG A 527 25.31 -2.69 19.91
N LYS A 528 24.99 -1.55 20.54
CA LYS A 528 25.01 -1.38 22.00
C LYS A 528 23.74 -1.85 22.71
N ARG A 529 22.80 -2.48 21.98
CA ARG A 529 21.52 -2.99 22.48
C ARG A 529 20.62 -1.87 23.02
N ALA A 530 20.63 -0.72 22.35
CA ALA A 530 19.51 0.20 22.43
C ALA A 530 18.25 -0.48 21.84
N THR A 531 17.11 -0.22 22.46
CA THR A 531 15.80 -0.72 22.01
C THR A 531 15.20 0.16 20.92
N VAL A 532 14.16 -0.36 20.24
CA VAL A 532 13.36 0.37 19.26
C VAL A 532 12.74 1.62 19.89
N GLY A 533 12.17 1.48 21.08
CA GLY A 533 11.58 2.56 21.86
C GLY A 533 12.61 3.60 22.29
N GLU A 534 13.80 3.20 22.74
CA GLU A 534 14.86 4.15 23.13
C GLU A 534 15.40 4.96 21.96
N ILE A 535 15.67 4.32 20.81
CA ILE A 535 16.11 5.02 19.59
C ILE A 535 15.02 5.98 19.10
N SER A 536 13.77 5.54 19.11
CA SER A 536 12.64 6.39 18.71
C SER A 536 12.45 7.57 19.66
N THR A 537 12.62 7.34 20.97
CA THR A 537 12.54 8.38 22.00
C THR A 537 13.68 9.39 21.90
N ALA A 538 14.89 8.96 21.51
CA ALA A 538 16.01 9.88 21.28
C ALA A 538 15.71 10.89 20.14
N LEU A 539 15.08 10.43 19.05
CA LEU A 539 14.61 11.32 17.98
C LEU A 539 13.44 12.19 18.45
N GLU A 540 12.49 11.62 19.21
CA GLU A 540 11.36 12.36 19.79
C GLU A 540 11.81 13.51 20.70
N GLN A 541 12.93 13.39 21.41
CA GLN A 541 13.48 14.48 22.23
C GLN A 541 13.95 15.71 21.44
N ALA A 542 14.19 15.55 20.13
CA ALA A 542 14.54 16.65 19.23
C ALA A 542 13.31 17.19 18.49
N TRP A 543 12.40 16.32 18.09
CA TRP A 543 11.35 16.65 17.09
C TRP A 543 9.91 16.57 17.62
N GLY A 544 9.70 15.92 18.76
CA GLY A 544 8.38 15.58 19.27
C GLY A 544 7.65 14.53 18.41
N ARG A 545 6.37 14.30 18.71
CA ARG A 545 5.47 13.43 17.94
C ARG A 545 4.43 14.24 17.18
N HIS A 546 4.13 13.81 15.97
CA HIS A 546 3.07 14.41 15.15
C HIS A 546 1.69 14.18 15.78
N THR A 547 0.86 15.22 15.75
CA THR A 547 -0.55 15.15 16.12
C THR A 547 -1.38 15.64 14.94
N ALA A 548 -2.17 14.75 14.35
CA ALA A 548 -2.97 15.10 13.18
C ALA A 548 -4.14 16.03 13.54
N THR A 549 -4.36 17.05 12.71
CA THR A 549 -5.58 17.86 12.71
C THR A 549 -6.63 17.22 11.81
N ASN A 550 -7.69 16.69 12.42
CA ASN A 550 -8.75 16.00 11.69
C ASN A 550 -9.73 16.98 11.03
N GLN A 551 -9.85 16.89 9.71
CA GLN A 551 -11.01 17.40 8.97
C GLN A 551 -11.99 16.25 8.74
N THR A 552 -13.27 16.57 8.56
CA THR A 552 -14.32 15.58 8.25
C THR A 552 -15.15 16.12 7.09
N ILE A 553 -15.37 15.29 6.08
CA ILE A 553 -16.23 15.62 4.94
C ILE A 553 -17.70 15.71 5.34
N LYS A 554 -18.51 16.45 4.56
CA LYS A 554 -19.94 16.63 4.80
C LYS A 554 -20.71 16.71 3.48
N GLY A 555 -21.90 16.12 3.43
CA GLY A 555 -22.85 16.13 2.31
C GLY A 555 -22.49 15.17 1.18
N VAL A 556 -21.41 14.41 1.32
CA VAL A 556 -20.92 13.52 0.25
C VAL A 556 -21.71 12.22 0.23
N TYR A 557 -21.96 11.62 1.39
CA TYR A 557 -22.71 10.37 1.48
C TYR A 557 -24.17 10.59 1.05
N GLU A 558 -24.81 11.67 1.54
CA GLU A 558 -26.18 12.04 1.14
C GLU A 558 -26.31 12.29 -0.37
N SER A 559 -25.26 12.76 -1.04
CA SER A 559 -25.31 13.13 -2.46
C SER A 559 -25.68 11.97 -3.40
N VAL A 560 -25.49 10.72 -2.97
CA VAL A 560 -25.82 9.49 -3.71
C VAL A 560 -27.30 9.10 -3.54
N TYR A 561 -27.94 9.52 -2.45
CA TYR A 561 -29.33 9.21 -2.08
C TYR A 561 -30.34 10.28 -2.54
N LYS A 562 -29.99 11.15 -3.49
CA LYS A 562 -30.86 12.25 -3.96
C LYS A 562 -32.26 11.74 -4.34
N SER A 563 -33.27 12.20 -3.58
CA SER A 563 -34.70 11.83 -3.72
C SER A 563 -35.06 10.39 -3.29
N ASP A 564 -34.18 9.69 -2.57
CA ASP A 564 -34.48 8.39 -1.99
C ASP A 564 -35.48 8.52 -0.83
N LYS A 565 -36.63 7.83 -0.93
CA LYS A 565 -37.70 7.93 0.07
C LYS A 565 -37.30 7.35 1.43
N GLY A 566 -36.54 6.26 1.44
CA GLY A 566 -36.10 5.61 2.68
C GLY A 566 -35.13 6.49 3.45
N TYR A 567 -34.18 7.11 2.74
CA TYR A 567 -33.25 8.07 3.32
C TYR A 567 -33.98 9.28 3.93
N GLN A 568 -34.98 9.85 3.24
CA GLN A 568 -35.78 10.96 3.78
C GLN A 568 -36.59 10.56 5.03
N GLU A 569 -37.12 9.34 5.07
CA GLU A 569 -37.82 8.82 6.25
C GLU A 569 -36.89 8.72 7.47
N ILE A 570 -35.64 8.27 7.26
CA ILE A 570 -34.63 8.23 8.34
C ILE A 570 -34.37 9.63 8.89
N LYS A 571 -34.16 10.64 8.02
CA LYS A 571 -33.97 12.03 8.46
C LYS A 571 -35.16 12.54 9.27
N SER A 572 -36.38 12.29 8.81
CA SER A 572 -37.60 12.69 9.53
C SER A 572 -37.70 12.05 10.92
N LYS A 573 -37.24 10.81 11.10
CA LYS A 573 -37.18 10.16 12.43
C LYS A 573 -36.15 10.82 13.35
N ILE A 574 -34.99 11.22 12.81
CA ILE A 574 -33.94 11.92 13.58
C ILE A 574 -34.40 13.33 13.97
N ASP A 575 -35.11 14.02 13.07
CA ASP A 575 -35.71 15.32 13.35
C ASP A 575 -36.77 15.20 14.45
N ALA A 576 -37.66 14.20 14.38
CA ALA A 576 -38.64 13.93 15.43
C ALA A 576 -37.99 13.65 16.80
N PHE A 577 -36.92 12.84 16.84
CA PHE A 577 -36.12 12.65 18.06
C PHE A 577 -35.57 13.98 18.59
N SER A 578 -35.09 14.85 17.68
CA SER A 578 -34.50 16.14 18.06
C SER A 578 -35.54 17.10 18.64
N GLU A 579 -36.78 17.06 18.14
CA GLU A 579 -37.92 17.81 18.68
C GLU A 579 -38.34 17.29 20.05
N GLU A 580 -38.38 15.96 20.23
CA GLU A 580 -38.76 15.30 21.49
C GLU A 580 -37.73 15.54 22.60
N GLU A 581 -36.44 15.40 22.30
CA GLU A 581 -35.34 15.44 23.28
C GLU A 581 -34.69 16.83 23.43
N GLY A 582 -35.10 17.81 22.61
CA GLY A 582 -34.56 19.17 22.60
C GLY A 582 -33.11 19.29 22.10
N ARG A 583 -32.56 18.23 21.48
CA ARG A 583 -31.22 18.18 20.89
C ARG A 583 -31.10 17.02 19.91
N ARG A 584 -30.15 17.12 18.98
CA ARG A 584 -29.79 16.01 18.08
C ARG A 584 -29.26 14.80 18.83
N PRO A 585 -29.44 13.57 18.28
CA PRO A 585 -28.72 12.41 18.76
C PRO A 585 -27.22 12.67 18.62
N ARG A 586 -26.44 12.32 19.65
CA ARG A 586 -25.00 12.59 19.68
C ARG A 586 -24.27 11.29 19.92
N ILE A 587 -23.36 10.98 19.01
CA ILE A 587 -22.48 9.82 19.05
C ILE A 587 -21.01 10.27 19.11
N LEU A 588 -20.18 9.52 19.84
CA LEU A 588 -18.74 9.64 19.80
C LEU A 588 -18.17 8.41 19.10
N VAL A 589 -17.67 8.58 17.87
CA VAL A 589 -16.92 7.54 17.15
C VAL A 589 -15.48 7.59 17.62
N VAL A 590 -15.01 6.55 18.30
CA VAL A 590 -13.71 6.53 18.99
C VAL A 590 -12.78 5.43 18.44
N LYS A 591 -11.49 5.74 18.37
CA LYS A 591 -10.40 4.78 18.16
C LYS A 591 -9.63 4.61 19.48
N MET A 592 -9.30 3.38 19.83
CA MET A 592 -8.54 3.04 21.04
C MET A 592 -7.28 2.25 20.65
N GLY A 593 -6.26 2.25 21.51
CA GLY A 593 -4.99 1.58 21.24
C GLY A 593 -4.18 2.29 20.14
N GLN A 594 -3.35 1.52 19.44
CA GLN A 594 -2.54 2.02 18.32
C GLN A 594 -3.21 1.89 16.95
N ASP A 595 -4.44 1.37 16.88
CA ASP A 595 -5.13 1.10 15.62
C ASP A 595 -5.38 2.37 14.78
N GLY A 596 -4.70 2.43 13.63
CA GLY A 596 -4.73 3.54 12.68
C GLY A 596 -5.82 3.45 11.62
N HIS A 597 -6.58 2.36 11.52
CA HIS A 597 -7.61 2.21 10.49
C HIS A 597 -8.79 3.16 10.73
N ASP A 598 -8.96 4.20 9.93
CA ASP A 598 -9.98 5.23 10.15
C ASP A 598 -11.09 5.27 9.10
N ARG A 599 -10.97 4.57 7.96
CA ARG A 599 -11.96 4.58 6.87
C ARG A 599 -13.39 4.34 7.37
N GLY A 600 -13.64 3.25 8.08
CA GLY A 600 -14.98 2.92 8.60
C GLY A 600 -15.49 3.97 9.59
N ALA A 601 -14.62 4.43 10.51
CA ALA A 601 -14.96 5.46 11.49
C ALA A 601 -15.35 6.79 10.81
N LYS A 602 -14.59 7.21 9.78
CA LYS A 602 -14.82 8.44 9.02
C LYS A 602 -16.08 8.36 8.17
N VAL A 603 -16.31 7.23 7.50
CA VAL A 603 -17.52 7.01 6.69
C VAL A 603 -18.78 7.00 7.56
N VAL A 604 -18.75 6.33 8.72
CA VAL A 604 -19.86 6.36 9.69
C VAL A 604 -20.09 7.78 10.20
N ALA A 605 -19.02 8.49 10.59
CA ALA A 605 -19.12 9.85 11.11
C ALA A 605 -19.76 10.81 10.09
N THR A 606 -19.33 10.77 8.82
CA THR A 606 -19.90 11.64 7.78
C THR A 606 -21.33 11.23 7.40
N ALA A 607 -21.60 9.93 7.25
CA ALA A 607 -22.94 9.45 6.90
C ALA A 607 -23.97 9.83 7.98
N PHE A 608 -23.62 9.69 9.25
CA PHE A 608 -24.51 10.07 10.35
C PHE A 608 -24.67 11.58 10.42
N ALA A 609 -23.59 12.35 10.28
CA ALA A 609 -23.67 13.81 10.25
C ALA A 609 -24.54 14.36 9.09
N ASP A 610 -24.57 13.66 7.96
CA ASP A 610 -25.44 13.97 6.82
C ASP A 610 -26.92 13.67 7.11
N MET A 611 -27.20 12.63 7.90
CA MET A 611 -28.56 12.23 8.29
C MET A 611 -29.16 13.14 9.36
N GLY A 612 -28.37 13.64 10.31
CA GLY A 612 -28.83 14.55 11.38
C GLY A 612 -28.00 14.43 12.64
#